data_AF-A0ABD6CDD3-F1
#
_entry.id   AF-A0ABD6CDD3-F1
#
_cell.length_a   1.000
_cell.length_b   1.000
_cell.length_c   1.000
_cell.angle_alpha   90.00
_cell.angle_beta   90.00
_cell.angle_gamma   90.00
#
_symmetry.space_group_name_H-M   'P 1'
#
loop_
_entity.id
_entity.type
_entity.pdbx_description
1 polymer ?
#
loop_
_entity_poly.entity_id
_entity_poly.type
_entity_poly.pdbx_seq_one_letter_code
_entity_poly.pdbx_strand_id
1 'polypeptide(L)' 'MQRDRTDYLAAELEQVAAELREGEARLHGYRIDRDPEERERGAITYTGGWLEFEFEHPEGWFEPESA' A
#
# COMPACT_ATOMS: atom_id res chain seq x y z
N MET A 1 -5.21 4.94 25.71
CA MET A 1 -4.68 5.93 24.75
C MET A 1 -3.81 5.32 23.66
N GLN A 2 -2.67 4.66 23.95
CA GLN A 2 -1.86 4.03 22.88
C GLN A 2 -2.59 2.84 22.22
N ARG A 3 -3.31 2.04 23.01
CA ARG A 3 -4.11 0.90 22.53
C ARG A 3 -5.24 1.35 21.61
N ASP A 4 -6.02 2.35 22.03
CA ASP A 4 -7.12 2.92 21.25
C ASP A 4 -6.68 3.46 19.88
N ARG A 5 -5.48 4.06 19.80
CA ARG A 5 -4.91 4.52 18.52
C ARG A 5 -4.50 3.36 17.60
N THR A 6 -3.90 2.31 18.15
CA THR A 6 -3.53 1.12 17.37
C THR A 6 -4.77 0.39 16.87
N ASP A 7 -5.79 0.23 17.72
CA ASP A 7 -7.06 -0.42 17.35
C ASP A 7 -7.77 0.36 16.23
N TYR A 8 -7.79 1.69 16.31
CA TYR A 8 -8.28 2.56 15.23
C TYR A 8 -7.51 2.34 13.92
N LEU A 9 -6.18 2.37 13.97
CA LEU A 9 -5.35 2.18 12.77
C LEU A 9 -5.54 0.79 12.15
N ALA A 10 -5.67 -0.24 12.98
CA ALA A 10 -5.95 -1.60 12.51
C ALA A 10 -7.27 -1.66 11.75
N ALA A 11 -8.33 -1.08 12.30
CA ALA A 11 -9.64 -1.03 11.65
C ALA A 11 -9.60 -0.25 10.32
N GLU A 12 -8.90 0.88 10.27
CA GLU A 12 -8.72 1.65 9.02
C GLU A 12 -7.98 0.83 7.96
N LEU A 13 -6.90 0.13 8.35
CA LEU A 13 -6.14 -0.71 7.41
C LEU A 13 -6.92 -1.94 6.96
N GLU A 14 -7.75 -2.52 7.82
CA GLU A 14 -8.67 -3.61 7.46
C GLU A 14 -9.68 -3.15 6.39
N GLN A 15 -10.23 -1.95 6.54
CA GLN A 15 -11.13 -1.37 5.52
C GLN A 15 -10.41 -1.15 4.19
N VAL A 16 -9.23 -0.52 4.21
CA VAL A 16 -8.42 -0.30 2.99
C VAL A 16 -8.14 -1.63 2.28
N ALA A 17 -7.77 -2.68 3.03
CA ALA A 17 -7.50 -4.00 2.47
C ALA A 17 -8.76 -4.66 1.87
N ALA A 18 -9.93 -4.46 2.46
CA ALA A 18 -11.20 -4.95 1.92
C ALA A 18 -11.54 -4.25 0.59
N GLU A 19 -11.54 -2.91 0.57
CA GLU A 19 -11.88 -2.12 -0.62
C GLU A 19 -10.92 -2.38 -1.79
N LEU A 20 -9.63 -2.64 -1.53
CA LEU A 20 -8.67 -3.05 -2.57
C LEU A 20 -9.00 -4.40 -3.20
N ARG A 21 -9.41 -5.39 -2.40
CA ARG A 21 -9.77 -6.73 -2.90
C ARG A 21 -11.07 -6.71 -3.71
N GLU A 22 -11.99 -5.84 -3.33
CA GLU A 22 -13.29 -5.65 -3.99
C GLU A 22 -13.18 -4.76 -5.25
N GLY A 23 -12.05 -4.07 -5.43
CA GLY A 23 -11.80 -3.15 -6.56
C GLY A 23 -12.45 -1.78 -6.40
N GLU A 24 -12.88 -1.44 -5.19
CA GLU A 24 -13.50 -0.15 -4.84
C GLU A 24 -12.44 0.93 -4.57
N ALA A 25 -11.32 0.55 -3.94
CA ALA A 25 -10.17 1.42 -3.78
C ALA A 25 -9.30 1.44 -5.05
N ARG A 26 -8.59 2.56 -5.28
CA ARG A 26 -7.61 2.68 -6.37
C ARG A 26 -6.22 2.89 -5.82
N LEU A 27 -5.29 2.08 -6.30
CA LEU A 27 -3.86 2.19 -6.05
C LEU A 27 -3.22 3.15 -7.06
N HIS A 28 -2.50 4.15 -6.56
CA HIS A 28 -1.68 5.08 -7.35
C HIS A 28 -0.25 4.90 -6.89
N GLY A 29 0.63 4.32 -7.71
CA GLY A 29 2.00 4.01 -7.30
C GLY A 29 3.02 4.32 -8.37
N TYR A 30 4.25 4.55 -7.94
CA TYR A 30 5.42 4.57 -8.81
C TYR A 30 6.60 3.86 -8.15
N ARG A 31 7.40 3.19 -8.98
CA ARG A 31 8.61 2.48 -8.57
C ARG A 31 9.77 3.45 -8.44
N ILE A 32 10.59 3.25 -7.42
CA ILE A 32 11.84 3.95 -7.20
C ILE A 32 12.96 2.91 -7.29
N ASP A 33 13.66 2.93 -8.42
CA ASP A 33 14.84 2.11 -8.66
C ASP A 33 16.06 2.80 -8.05
N ARG A 34 16.46 2.40 -6.84
CA ARG A 34 17.72 2.84 -6.22
C ARG A 34 18.50 1.62 -5.78
N ASP A 35 19.60 1.31 -6.47
CA ASP A 35 20.57 0.29 -6.03
C ASP A 35 20.97 0.58 -4.57
N PRO A 36 20.75 -0.35 -3.60
CA PRO A 36 20.46 -1.79 -3.75
C PRO A 36 19.00 -2.24 -3.47
N GLU A 37 18.04 -1.34 -3.25
CA GLU A 37 16.68 -1.68 -2.81
C GLU A 37 15.60 -1.09 -3.75
N GLU A 38 14.72 -1.94 -4.25
CA GLU A 38 13.51 -1.49 -4.94
C GLU A 38 12.50 -0.96 -3.91
N ARG A 39 12.02 0.26 -4.13
CA ARG A 39 10.98 0.87 -3.29
C ARG A 39 9.77 1.21 -4.12
N GLU A 40 8.60 1.04 -3.52
CA GLU A 40 7.36 1.56 -4.07
C GLU A 40 6.88 2.69 -3.19
N ARG A 41 6.53 3.81 -3.83
CA ARG A 41 5.80 4.89 -3.17
C ARG A 41 4.50 5.10 -3.88
N GLY A 42 3.47 5.37 -3.11
CA GLY A 42 2.17 5.58 -3.68
C GLY A 42 1.15 6.00 -2.65
N ALA A 43 -0.09 5.92 -3.10
CA ALA A 43 -1.23 6.14 -2.27
C ALA A 43 -2.43 5.31 -2.71
N ILE A 44 -3.32 5.08 -1.76
CA ILE A 44 -4.58 4.39 -1.96
C ILE A 44 -5.69 5.41 -1.75
N THR A 45 -6.48 5.66 -2.80
CA THR A 45 -7.79 6.32 -2.65
C THR A 45 -8.82 5.28 -2.28
N TYR A 46 -9.48 5.47 -1.15
CA TYR A 46 -10.54 4.60 -0.62
C TYR A 46 -11.66 5.46 -0.02
N THR A 47 -12.73 4.85 0.44
CA THR A 47 -13.92 5.56 0.95
C THR A 47 -13.61 6.44 2.17
N GLY A 48 -12.65 6.03 3.01
CA GLY A 48 -12.17 6.82 4.15
C GLY A 48 -11.18 7.95 3.78
N GLY A 49 -10.77 8.06 2.51
CA GLY A 49 -9.93 9.14 2.01
C GLY A 49 -8.68 8.65 1.30
N TRP A 50 -7.52 9.05 1.82
CA TRP A 50 -6.22 8.87 1.17
C TRP A 50 -5.21 8.30 2.14
N LEU A 51 -4.63 7.15 1.80
CA LEU A 51 -3.54 6.51 2.55
C LEU A 51 -2.26 6.53 1.71
N GLU A 52 -1.26 7.30 2.12
CA GLU A 52 0.08 7.26 1.52
C GLU A 52 0.88 6.08 2.08
N PHE A 53 1.68 5.45 1.22
CA PHE A 53 2.53 4.34 1.63
C PHE A 53 3.91 4.41 0.95
N GLU A 54 4.87 3.79 1.63
CA GLU A 54 6.18 3.45 1.10
C GLU A 54 6.52 2.04 1.58
N PHE A 55 6.81 1.14 0.65
CA PHE A 55 7.22 -0.23 0.96
C PHE A 55 8.57 -0.52 0.31
N GLU A 56 9.44 -1.19 1.07
CA GLU A 56 10.66 -1.79 0.55
C GLU A 56 10.30 -3.19 0.03
N HIS A 57 10.70 -3.46 -1.20
CA HIS A 57 10.46 -4.75 -1.83
C HIS A 57 11.74 -5.57 -1.84
N PRO A 58 11.65 -6.90 -1.63
CA PRO A 58 12.74 -7.79 -1.96
C PRO A 58 13.13 -7.66 -3.43
N GLU A 59 14.42 -7.85 -3.74
CA GLU A 59 14.90 -7.89 -5.13
C GLU A 59 14.05 -8.89 -5.96
N GLY A 60 13.56 -8.44 -7.13
CA GLY A 60 12.76 -9.28 -8.05
C GLY A 60 11.25 -9.31 -7.79
N TRP A 61 10.71 -8.55 -6.83
CA TRP A 61 9.27 -8.53 -6.53
C TRP A 61 8.38 -8.12 -7.72
N PHE A 62 8.91 -7.28 -8.61
CA PHE A 62 8.16 -6.70 -9.73
C PHE A 62 8.44 -7.35 -11.09
N GLU A 63 9.00 -8.57 -11.17
CA GLU A 63 9.19 -9.23 -12.46
C GLU A 63 7.85 -9.30 -13.22
N PRO A 64 7.67 -8.51 -14.31
CA PRO A 64 6.46 -8.65 -15.11
C PRO A 64 6.51 -10.06 -15.70
N GLU A 65 5.38 -10.78 -15.64
CA GLU A 65 5.23 -12.02 -16.41
C GLU A 65 5.70 -11.71 -17.84
N SER A 66 6.79 -12.35 -18.26
CA SER A 66 7.44 -12.05 -19.53
C SER A 66 6.42 -12.21 -20.65
N ALA A 67 6.08 -11.09 -21.29
CA ALA A 67 5.18 -11.03 -22.45
C ALA A 67 5.82 -11.60 -23.71
#